data_AF-A0A177DYK7-F1
#
_entry.id   AF-A0A177DYK7-F1
#
_cell.length_a   1.000
_cell.length_b   1.000
_cell.length_c   1.000
_cell.angle_alpha   90.00
_cell.angle_beta   90.00
_cell.angle_gamma   90.00
#
_symmetry.space_group_name_H-M   'P 1'
#
loop_
_entity.id
_entity.type
_entity.pdbx_description
1 polymer ?
#
loop_
_entity_poly.entity_id
_entity_poly.type
_entity_poly.pdbx_seq_one_letter_code
_entity_poly.pdbx_strand_id
1 'polypeptide(L)'
;MVNFNSIVAFSTFGLGALAHPTIKHIDRRFCSLEERSVFARAEDLTSRATIPKATTWNPPSSMTTGLDQVWKQTMKENPQGLQDKNWITDQWIANNGSINYCVRWNHSGKSTATARASTVKALQRSMQKWFDILVGFEGFPLTELNVDVVGYAVKNKNLIEGDTTGLDIYTTADADGVPECDVRCYRGAHLDGDLSQCPGGEASRYDISLWLDESLEGQMGGYGYNWGQEIGPDYFLNNIDEENIHILLHEMGHGLGLLDFYDWVPQGQTNFIMMAGSAMEITEFDAWMLRDWWRKLKAERKW
;
A
#
# COMPACT_ATOMS: atom_id res chain seq x y z
N MET A 1 -68.90 6.33 -1.10
CA MET A 1 -68.33 5.63 0.07
C MET A 1 -67.28 4.66 -0.43
N VAL A 2 -66.02 4.88 -0.01
CA VAL A 2 -64.94 3.89 0.22
C VAL A 2 -64.33 3.15 -0.99
N ASN A 3 -63.11 3.56 -1.35
CA ASN A 3 -61.84 2.81 -1.58
C ASN A 3 -61.84 1.27 -1.33
N PHE A 4 -60.94 0.39 -1.81
CA PHE A 4 -59.57 0.46 -2.35
C PHE A 4 -59.23 -0.92 -3.01
N ASN A 5 -58.40 -0.88 -4.06
CA ASN A 5 -57.30 -1.79 -4.50
C ASN A 5 -57.41 -3.34 -4.49
N SER A 6 -57.00 -3.95 -5.63
CA SER A 6 -55.76 -4.78 -5.71
C SER A 6 -55.36 -5.08 -7.18
N ILE A 7 -54.23 -4.51 -7.62
CA ILE A 7 -52.92 -5.14 -7.90
C ILE A 7 -52.80 -5.75 -9.32
N VAL A 8 -52.19 -4.95 -10.20
CA VAL A 8 -51.54 -5.39 -11.45
C VAL A 8 -50.11 -5.78 -11.10
N ALA A 9 -49.73 -7.02 -11.40
CA ALA A 9 -48.35 -7.48 -11.28
C ALA A 9 -47.51 -6.91 -12.43
N PHE A 10 -46.65 -5.94 -12.12
CA PHE A 10 -45.53 -5.57 -12.97
C PHE A 10 -44.28 -6.32 -12.48
N SER A 11 -43.83 -7.27 -13.29
CA SER A 11 -42.50 -7.89 -13.17
C SER A 11 -41.44 -6.85 -13.56
N THR A 12 -40.84 -6.21 -12.56
CA THR A 12 -39.63 -5.39 -12.71
C THR A 12 -38.41 -6.31 -12.70
N PHE A 13 -37.76 -6.46 -13.87
CA PHE A 13 -36.36 -6.83 -13.95
C PHE A 13 -35.54 -5.70 -13.29
N GLY A 14 -35.23 -5.87 -12.00
CA GLY A 14 -34.22 -5.07 -11.33
C GLY A 14 -32.85 -5.47 -11.85
N LEU A 15 -32.34 -4.71 -12.82
CA LEU A 15 -30.90 -4.57 -13.03
C LEU A 15 -30.32 -4.02 -11.72
N GLY A 16 -29.86 -4.94 -10.86
CA GLY A 16 -28.99 -4.60 -9.75
C GLY A 16 -27.69 -4.08 -10.33
N ALA A 17 -27.63 -2.76 -10.55
CA ALA A 17 -26.36 -2.05 -10.54
C ALA A 17 -25.71 -2.38 -9.19
N LEU A 18 -24.75 -3.30 -9.21
CA LEU A 18 -23.85 -3.53 -8.09
C LEU A 18 -23.12 -2.21 -7.89
N ALA A 19 -23.68 -1.40 -6.99
CA ALA A 19 -23.06 -0.21 -6.47
C ALA A 19 -21.66 -0.64 -6.04
N HIS A 20 -20.67 -0.10 -6.75
CA HIS A 20 -19.28 -0.26 -6.38
C HIS A 20 -19.17 0.10 -4.89
N PRO A 21 -18.31 -0.57 -4.11
CA PRO A 21 -17.68 0.10 -3.00
C PRO A 21 -16.83 1.21 -3.65
N THR A 22 -17.50 2.32 -3.99
CA THR A 22 -16.84 3.60 -4.09
C THR A 22 -16.15 3.72 -2.75
N ILE A 23 -14.82 3.68 -2.76
CA ILE A 23 -13.98 4.02 -1.62
C ILE A 23 -14.29 5.49 -1.32
N LYS A 24 -15.42 5.72 -0.66
CA LYS A 24 -15.93 7.04 -0.30
C LYS A 24 -15.16 7.42 0.96
N HIS A 25 -14.21 8.32 0.78
CA HIS A 25 -13.53 9.05 1.83
C HIS A 25 -12.66 8.20 2.76
N ILE A 26 -11.70 7.48 2.20
CA ILE A 26 -10.38 7.50 2.83
C ILE A 26 -9.71 8.73 2.24
N ASP A 27 -9.30 9.67 3.09
CA ASP A 27 -8.60 10.88 2.70
C ASP A 27 -7.37 10.49 1.87
N ARG A 28 -7.47 10.49 0.54
CA ARG A 28 -6.35 10.30 -0.38
C ARG A 28 -5.51 11.57 -0.25
N ARG A 29 -4.70 11.64 0.80
CA ARG A 29 -3.73 12.71 1.01
C ARG A 29 -2.57 12.45 0.07
N PHE A 30 -2.29 13.45 -0.77
CA PHE A 30 -1.20 13.36 -1.73
C PHE A 30 0.12 13.69 -1.04
N CYS A 31 0.99 12.70 -0.94
CA CYS A 31 2.31 12.76 -0.33
C CYS A 31 3.28 13.48 -1.23
N SER A 32 3.22 14.81 -1.22
CA SER A 32 4.19 15.62 -1.96
C SER A 32 5.53 15.66 -1.21
N LEU A 33 6.59 15.43 -1.95
CA LEU A 33 7.93 15.83 -1.58
C LEU A 33 7.95 17.35 -1.64
N GLU A 34 7.69 18.00 -0.50
CA GLU A 34 8.01 19.41 -0.38
C GLU A 34 9.50 19.58 -0.69
N GLU A 35 9.86 20.54 -1.55
CA GLU A 35 11.24 20.94 -1.84
C GLU A 35 11.90 21.60 -0.60
N ARG A 36 11.82 20.98 0.57
CA ARG A 36 12.69 21.31 1.70
C ARG A 36 14.06 20.74 1.39
N SER A 37 14.78 21.45 0.52
CA SER A 37 16.19 21.24 0.20
C SER A 37 16.52 19.94 -0.57
N VAL A 38 16.14 19.89 -1.84
CA VAL A 38 16.62 18.90 -2.84
C VAL A 38 18.15 19.00 -3.06
N PHE A 39 18.80 20.06 -2.58
CA PHE A 39 20.25 20.29 -2.71
C PHE A 39 21.08 19.81 -1.50
N ALA A 40 20.48 19.18 -0.50
CA ALA A 40 21.24 18.52 0.56
C ALA A 40 21.74 17.14 0.08
N ARG A 41 22.79 17.18 -0.76
CA ARG A 41 23.80 16.13 -1.00
C ARG A 41 23.34 14.84 -1.72
N ALA A 42 23.27 14.93 -3.04
CA ALA A 42 23.43 13.77 -3.93
C ALA A 42 24.80 13.05 -3.77
N GLU A 43 25.76 13.63 -3.05
CA GLU A 43 27.08 13.03 -2.80
C GLU A 43 27.19 12.29 -1.44
N ASP A 44 26.11 12.20 -0.66
CA ASP A 44 26.12 11.55 0.67
C ASP A 44 25.03 10.48 0.86
N LEU A 45 24.40 10.02 -0.22
CA LEU A 45 23.36 8.98 -0.23
C LEU A 45 23.95 7.55 -0.14
N THR A 46 25.00 7.37 0.65
CA THR A 46 25.26 6.05 1.25
C THR A 46 24.20 5.85 2.33
N SER A 47 23.38 4.80 2.22
CA SER A 47 22.47 4.37 3.29
C SER A 47 23.19 4.35 4.64
N ARG A 48 22.66 5.09 5.62
CA ARG A 48 23.28 5.34 6.93
C ARG A 48 22.35 5.08 8.10
N ALA A 49 21.05 4.93 7.88
CA ALA A 49 20.11 4.62 8.94
C ALA A 49 20.39 3.21 9.50
N THR A 50 21.15 3.16 10.58
CA THR A 50 21.27 1.93 11.37
C THR A 50 20.01 1.79 12.20
N ILE A 51 19.15 0.83 11.85
CA ILE A 51 17.96 0.49 12.63
C ILE A 51 18.34 -0.60 13.63
N PRO A 52 18.41 -0.33 14.95
CA PRO A 52 18.71 -1.36 15.92
C PRO A 52 17.63 -2.45 15.91
N LYS A 53 18.08 -3.71 15.95
CA LYS A 53 17.18 -4.83 16.19
C LYS A 53 16.58 -4.69 17.59
N ALA A 54 15.27 -4.86 17.69
CA ALA A 54 14.56 -4.89 18.97
C ALA A 54 13.70 -6.15 19.02
N THR A 55 13.62 -6.78 20.20
CA THR A 55 12.74 -7.94 20.43
C THR A 55 11.54 -7.58 21.31
N THR A 56 11.62 -6.48 22.05
CA THR A 56 10.60 -6.00 22.99
C THR A 56 10.41 -4.50 22.87
N TRP A 57 9.25 -3.98 23.25
CA TRP A 57 9.00 -2.55 23.30
C TRP A 57 9.90 -1.82 24.32
N ASN A 58 10.96 -1.18 23.82
CA ASN A 58 11.90 -0.38 24.61
C ASN A 58 12.56 0.70 23.73
N PRO A 59 11.80 1.69 23.21
CA PRO A 59 12.36 2.76 22.39
C PRO A 59 13.34 3.64 23.20
N PRO A 60 14.32 4.29 22.54
CA PRO A 60 15.15 5.30 23.17
C PRO A 60 14.31 6.36 23.89
N SER A 61 14.74 6.80 25.07
CA SER A 61 14.01 7.79 25.88
C SER A 61 13.79 9.13 25.17
N SER A 62 14.62 9.46 24.18
CA SER A 62 14.45 10.63 23.31
C SER A 62 13.28 10.52 22.33
N MET A 63 12.81 9.30 22.03
CA MET A 63 11.73 9.04 21.06
C MET A 63 10.37 8.83 21.74
N THR A 64 10.32 8.46 23.01
CA THR A 64 9.08 8.08 23.71
C THR A 64 7.99 9.14 23.64
N THR A 65 8.32 10.41 23.88
CA THR A 65 7.37 11.52 23.78
C THR A 65 6.85 11.70 22.35
N GLY A 66 7.74 11.61 21.36
CA GLY A 66 7.35 11.69 19.95
C GLY A 66 6.42 10.55 19.55
N LEU A 67 6.74 9.31 19.93
CA LEU A 67 5.91 8.13 19.65
C LEU A 67 4.51 8.22 20.29
N ASP A 68 4.41 8.73 21.53
CA ASP A 68 3.11 8.97 22.17
C ASP A 68 2.28 10.04 21.43
N GLN A 69 2.93 11.11 20.94
CA GLN A 69 2.27 12.12 20.10
C GLN A 69 1.76 11.53 18.79
N VAL A 70 2.60 10.74 18.10
CA VAL A 70 2.22 10.02 16.87
C VAL A 70 1.02 9.14 17.12
N TRP A 71 1.04 8.33 18.19
CA TRP A 71 -0.07 7.44 18.49
C TRP A 71 -1.38 8.19 18.75
N LYS A 72 -1.34 9.25 19.56
CA LYS A 72 -2.51 10.09 19.83
C LYS A 72 -3.08 10.72 18.56
N GLN A 73 -2.20 11.22 17.69
CA GLN A 73 -2.62 11.78 16.41
C GLN A 73 -3.20 10.70 15.49
N THR A 74 -2.59 9.51 15.46
CA THR A 74 -3.06 8.37 14.66
C THR A 74 -4.49 8.01 15.02
N MET A 75 -4.80 7.90 16.32
CA MET A 75 -6.15 7.59 16.79
C MET A 75 -7.13 8.76 16.66
N LYS A 76 -6.65 9.99 16.50
CA LYS A 76 -7.49 11.15 16.20
C LYS A 76 -7.90 11.18 14.72
N GLU A 77 -6.95 10.91 13.82
CA GLU A 77 -7.18 10.93 12.37
C GLU A 77 -7.88 9.67 11.87
N ASN A 78 -7.55 8.52 12.46
CA ASN A 78 -8.12 7.23 12.11
C ASN A 78 -8.57 6.45 13.36
N PRO A 79 -9.64 6.89 14.04
CA PRO A 79 -10.10 6.29 15.30
C PRO A 79 -10.51 4.82 15.18
N GLN A 80 -10.87 4.38 13.97
CA GLN A 80 -11.25 3.00 13.66
C GLN A 80 -10.13 2.25 12.93
N GLY A 81 -8.92 2.82 12.81
CA GLY A 81 -7.84 2.24 12.03
C GLY A 81 -7.47 0.82 12.48
N LEU A 82 -7.48 0.56 13.79
CA LEU A 82 -7.24 -0.79 14.30
C LEU A 82 -8.33 -1.82 13.90
N GLN A 83 -9.54 -1.39 13.54
CA GLN A 83 -10.63 -2.29 13.14
C GLN A 83 -10.53 -2.73 11.69
N ASP A 84 -9.83 -1.97 10.85
CA ASP A 84 -9.56 -2.33 9.45
C ASP A 84 -8.65 -3.56 9.39
N LYS A 85 -9.09 -4.64 8.72
CA LYS A 85 -8.41 -5.94 8.64
C LYS A 85 -7.65 -6.16 7.34
N ASN A 86 -7.35 -5.07 6.62
CA ASN A 86 -6.66 -5.11 5.35
C ASN A 86 -5.30 -4.40 5.36
N TRP A 87 -4.77 -3.97 6.51
CA TRP A 87 -3.40 -3.46 6.57
C TRP A 87 -2.39 -4.45 5.99
N ILE A 88 -1.25 -3.97 5.50
CA ILE A 88 -0.19 -4.82 4.93
C ILE A 88 0.21 -5.92 5.93
N THR A 89 0.25 -5.61 7.23
CA THR A 89 0.48 -6.62 8.28
C THR A 89 -0.60 -7.71 8.32
N ASP A 90 -1.88 -7.36 8.18
CA ASP A 90 -2.98 -8.34 8.08
C ASP A 90 -2.84 -9.20 6.81
N GLN A 91 -2.38 -8.63 5.70
CA GLN A 91 -2.13 -9.34 4.46
C GLN A 91 -0.98 -10.35 4.62
N TRP A 92 0.15 -9.94 5.20
CA TRP A 92 1.27 -10.83 5.50
C TRP A 92 0.85 -11.99 6.40
N ILE A 93 0.11 -11.73 7.48
CA ILE A 93 -0.35 -12.77 8.41
C ILE A 93 -1.33 -13.72 7.74
N ALA A 94 -2.30 -13.21 6.98
CA ALA A 94 -3.28 -14.03 6.26
C ALA A 94 -2.64 -14.98 5.25
N ASN A 95 -1.47 -14.61 4.73
CA ASN A 95 -0.78 -15.31 3.65
C ASN A 95 0.54 -15.95 4.10
N ASN A 96 0.76 -16.06 5.41
CA ASN A 96 1.95 -16.68 5.98
C ASN A 96 3.28 -16.15 5.39
N GLY A 97 3.39 -14.82 5.26
CA GLY A 97 4.59 -14.18 4.73
C GLY A 97 4.65 -14.10 3.21
N SER A 98 3.53 -14.26 2.50
CA SER A 98 3.46 -13.96 1.06
C SER A 98 2.55 -12.78 0.78
N ILE A 99 2.80 -12.04 -0.31
CA ILE A 99 1.93 -10.96 -0.76
C ILE A 99 1.93 -10.87 -2.29
N ASN A 100 0.74 -10.91 -2.87
CA ASN A 100 0.55 -10.86 -4.31
C ASN A 100 0.12 -9.45 -4.72
N TYR A 101 0.89 -8.84 -5.60
CA TYR A 101 0.56 -7.56 -6.22
C TYR A 101 -0.25 -7.75 -7.50
N CYS A 102 -1.18 -6.82 -7.74
CA CYS A 102 -1.65 -6.53 -9.09
C CYS A 102 -1.22 -5.12 -9.52
N VAL A 103 -0.57 -4.99 -10.67
CA VAL A 103 -0.05 -3.72 -11.16
C VAL A 103 -1.09 -3.05 -12.07
N ARG A 104 -1.52 -1.85 -11.72
CA ARG A 104 -2.33 -0.98 -12.58
C ARG A 104 -1.39 -0.12 -13.41
N TRP A 105 -1.14 -0.53 -14.65
CA TRP A 105 -0.25 0.14 -15.59
C TRP A 105 -1.02 1.18 -16.38
N ASN A 106 -1.16 2.38 -15.79
CA ASN A 106 -1.74 3.54 -16.42
C ASN A 106 -0.65 4.43 -17.02
N HIS A 107 0.09 3.88 -17.98
CA HIS A 107 1.19 4.54 -18.68
C HIS A 107 1.09 4.23 -20.18
N SER A 108 1.46 5.20 -21.01
CA SER A 108 1.42 5.07 -22.47
C SER A 108 2.54 4.18 -23.05
N GLY A 109 3.62 3.99 -22.31
CA GLY A 109 4.76 3.14 -22.68
C GLY A 109 4.50 1.66 -22.48
N LYS A 110 5.45 0.86 -22.98
CA LYS A 110 5.38 -0.61 -22.94
C LYS A 110 5.83 -1.14 -21.58
N SER A 111 5.04 -2.04 -21.02
CA SER A 111 5.48 -2.95 -19.97
C SER A 111 6.25 -4.09 -20.63
N THR A 112 7.58 -4.05 -20.56
CA THR A 112 8.44 -5.12 -21.09
C THR A 112 8.63 -6.23 -20.05
N ALA A 113 8.97 -7.45 -20.48
CA ALA A 113 9.27 -8.55 -19.56
C ALA A 113 10.39 -8.18 -18.55
N THR A 114 11.41 -7.44 -18.99
CA THR A 114 12.47 -6.93 -18.11
C THR A 114 11.93 -5.94 -17.08
N ALA A 115 11.12 -4.97 -17.50
CA ALA A 115 10.51 -4.01 -16.59
C ALA A 115 9.65 -4.73 -15.52
N ARG A 116 8.82 -5.70 -15.93
CA ARG A 116 8.01 -6.50 -14.99
C ARG A 116 8.88 -7.29 -14.00
N ALA A 117 9.94 -7.93 -14.47
CA ALA A 117 10.87 -8.66 -13.60
C ALA A 117 11.58 -7.72 -12.60
N SER A 118 11.96 -6.51 -13.02
CA SER A 118 12.51 -5.50 -12.12
C SER A 118 11.46 -4.95 -11.15
N THR A 119 10.19 -4.82 -11.56
CA THR A 119 9.08 -4.40 -10.69
C THR A 119 8.95 -5.34 -9.49
N VAL A 120 8.92 -6.66 -9.72
CA VAL A 120 8.83 -7.65 -8.63
C VAL A 120 10.02 -7.52 -7.67
N LYS A 121 11.24 -7.39 -8.19
CA LYS A 121 12.44 -7.21 -7.37
C LYS A 121 12.42 -5.92 -6.54
N ALA A 122 11.94 -4.82 -7.13
CA ALA A 122 11.80 -3.53 -6.47
C ALA A 122 10.78 -3.60 -5.33
N LEU A 123 9.62 -4.21 -5.57
CA LEU A 123 8.58 -4.41 -4.57
C LEU A 123 9.07 -5.31 -3.43
N GLN A 124 9.71 -6.44 -3.75
CA GLN A 124 10.35 -7.32 -2.75
C GLN A 124 11.34 -6.54 -1.90
N ARG A 125 12.29 -5.84 -2.52
CA ARG A 125 13.35 -5.10 -1.81
C ARG A 125 12.77 -4.03 -0.87
N SER A 126 11.81 -3.24 -1.36
CA SER A 126 11.20 -2.16 -0.58
C SER A 126 10.34 -2.69 0.57
N MET A 127 9.50 -3.71 0.31
CA MET A 127 8.64 -4.31 1.33
C MET A 127 9.45 -5.07 2.39
N GLN A 128 10.54 -5.74 1.99
CA GLN A 128 11.43 -6.46 2.89
C GLN A 128 12.00 -5.54 3.97
N LYS A 129 12.38 -4.30 3.63
CA LYS A 129 12.92 -3.34 4.59
C LYS A 129 11.93 -3.04 5.72
N TRP A 130 10.63 -2.92 5.41
CA TRP A 130 9.59 -2.76 6.42
C TRP A 130 9.31 -4.05 7.18
N PHE A 131 9.28 -5.20 6.51
CA PHE A 131 9.05 -6.50 7.12
C PHE A 131 10.13 -6.85 8.16
N ASP A 132 11.40 -6.63 7.84
CA ASP A 132 12.56 -6.94 8.69
C ASP A 132 12.54 -6.19 10.03
N ILE A 133 11.89 -5.04 10.09
CA ILE A 133 11.72 -4.25 11.34
C ILE A 133 10.94 -5.03 12.39
N LEU A 134 9.99 -5.87 11.95
CA LEU A 134 9.12 -6.66 12.82
C LEU A 134 9.65 -8.08 13.08
N VAL A 135 10.58 -8.61 12.28
CA VAL A 135 11.11 -9.97 12.46
C VAL A 135 11.75 -10.14 13.85
N GLY A 136 11.11 -10.99 14.67
CA GLY A 136 11.53 -11.26 16.05
C GLY A 136 11.13 -10.21 17.08
N PHE A 137 10.36 -9.18 16.71
CA PHE A 137 9.85 -8.16 17.61
C PHE A 137 8.47 -8.53 18.15
N GLU A 138 8.29 -8.51 19.48
CA GLU A 138 6.99 -8.65 20.14
C GLU A 138 6.15 -9.83 19.62
N GLY A 139 6.78 -10.99 19.40
CA GLY A 139 6.10 -12.21 18.94
C GLY A 139 5.58 -12.17 17.50
N PHE A 140 6.06 -11.26 16.65
CA PHE A 140 5.75 -11.30 15.22
C PHE A 140 6.10 -12.69 14.64
N PRO A 141 5.13 -13.41 14.05
CA PRO A 141 5.28 -14.85 13.79
C PRO A 141 6.02 -15.18 12.49
N LEU A 142 6.21 -14.20 11.61
CA LEU A 142 6.80 -14.40 10.28
C LEU A 142 8.30 -14.12 10.29
N THR A 143 9.03 -14.86 9.47
CA THR A 143 10.51 -14.75 9.34
C THR A 143 10.98 -14.55 7.91
N GLU A 144 10.10 -14.82 6.94
CA GLU A 144 10.37 -14.68 5.51
C GLU A 144 9.20 -13.93 4.85
N LEU A 145 9.52 -13.14 3.83
CA LEU A 145 8.56 -12.43 3.01
C LEU A 145 8.79 -12.79 1.54
N ASN A 146 7.73 -13.23 0.85
CA ASN A 146 7.72 -13.45 -0.59
C ASN A 146 6.74 -12.47 -1.25
N VAL A 147 7.25 -11.62 -2.13
CA VAL A 147 6.46 -10.68 -2.93
C VAL A 147 6.40 -11.19 -4.36
N ASP A 148 5.19 -11.28 -4.90
CA ASP A 148 4.96 -11.63 -6.30
C ASP A 148 4.04 -10.62 -7.00
N VAL A 149 4.02 -10.62 -8.33
CA VAL A 149 3.04 -9.89 -9.13
C VAL A 149 2.25 -10.90 -9.96
N VAL A 150 0.96 -11.00 -9.68
CA VAL A 150 0.07 -12.01 -10.30
C VAL A 150 -0.77 -11.44 -11.44
N GLY A 151 -0.81 -10.11 -11.59
CA GLY A 151 -1.64 -9.49 -12.62
C GLY A 151 -1.19 -8.10 -13.03
N TYR A 152 -1.59 -7.72 -14.25
CA TYR A 152 -1.41 -6.39 -14.82
C TYR A 152 -2.72 -5.92 -15.43
N ALA A 153 -3.17 -4.72 -15.03
CA ALA A 153 -4.22 -4.00 -15.72
C ALA A 153 -3.61 -2.94 -16.64
N VAL A 154 -4.02 -2.92 -17.91
CA VAL A 154 -3.53 -1.98 -18.94
C VAL A 154 -4.68 -1.39 -19.74
N LYS A 155 -4.50 -0.16 -20.25
CA LYS A 155 -5.46 0.45 -21.19
C LYS A 155 -5.64 -0.39 -22.46
N ASN A 156 -4.57 -1.05 -22.91
CA ASN A 156 -4.57 -1.90 -24.11
C ASN A 156 -3.59 -3.06 -23.91
N LYS A 157 -4.01 -4.30 -24.25
CA LYS A 157 -3.13 -5.49 -24.16
C LYS A 157 -1.83 -5.35 -24.94
N ASN A 158 -1.81 -4.56 -26.01
CA ASN A 158 -0.61 -4.31 -26.80
C ASN A 158 0.48 -3.58 -26.01
N LEU A 159 0.20 -3.01 -24.83
CA LEU A 159 1.20 -2.42 -23.95
C LEU A 159 2.04 -3.46 -23.20
N ILE A 160 1.55 -4.70 -23.10
CA ILE A 160 2.29 -5.80 -22.48
C ILE A 160 3.13 -6.50 -23.55
N GLU A 161 4.43 -6.52 -23.36
CA GLU A 161 5.38 -7.19 -24.26
C GLU A 161 6.07 -8.38 -23.60
N GLY A 162 6.31 -9.43 -24.38
CA GLY A 162 6.99 -10.65 -23.93
C GLY A 162 6.06 -11.67 -23.28
N ASP A 163 6.64 -12.60 -22.53
CA ASP A 163 5.90 -13.68 -21.86
C ASP A 163 5.04 -13.14 -20.71
N THR A 164 3.82 -13.64 -20.62
CA THR A 164 2.83 -13.32 -19.58
C THR A 164 2.34 -14.58 -18.87
N THR A 165 3.06 -15.70 -19.01
CA THR A 165 2.74 -16.94 -18.29
C THR A 165 2.69 -16.67 -16.79
N GLY A 166 1.59 -17.05 -16.15
CA GLY A 166 1.36 -16.79 -14.72
C GLY A 166 0.82 -15.40 -14.38
N LEU A 167 0.59 -14.54 -15.37
CA LEU A 167 0.00 -13.21 -15.17
C LEU A 167 -1.43 -13.13 -15.72
N ASP A 168 -2.34 -12.59 -14.92
CA ASP A 168 -3.64 -12.15 -15.40
C ASP A 168 -3.55 -10.77 -16.04
N ILE A 169 -3.94 -10.67 -17.31
CA ILE A 169 -3.90 -9.41 -18.06
C ILE A 169 -5.30 -8.84 -18.22
N TYR A 170 -5.58 -7.77 -17.48
CA TYR A 170 -6.84 -7.05 -17.47
C TYR A 170 -6.81 -5.85 -18.43
N THR A 171 -7.95 -5.59 -19.06
CA THR A 171 -8.21 -4.35 -19.84
C THR A 171 -9.46 -3.63 -19.38
N THR A 172 -9.93 -3.96 -18.18
CA THR A 172 -10.96 -3.23 -17.47
C THR A 172 -10.39 -1.94 -16.92
N ALA A 173 -11.27 -0.98 -16.64
CA ALA A 173 -10.92 0.29 -16.04
C ALA A 173 -11.94 0.63 -14.95
N ASP A 174 -11.51 1.42 -13.98
CA ASP A 174 -12.38 1.95 -12.95
C ASP A 174 -13.28 3.09 -13.48
N ALA A 175 -14.03 3.71 -12.57
CA ALA A 175 -14.94 4.81 -12.91
C ALA A 175 -14.25 6.04 -13.52
N ASP A 176 -12.95 6.22 -13.26
CA ASP A 176 -12.15 7.34 -13.76
C ASP A 176 -11.40 6.98 -15.05
N GLY A 177 -11.59 5.75 -15.57
CA GLY A 177 -10.95 5.27 -16.80
C GLY A 177 -9.52 4.79 -16.59
N VAL A 178 -9.07 4.61 -15.35
CA VAL A 178 -7.75 4.08 -15.01
C VAL A 178 -7.79 2.56 -15.06
N PRO A 179 -6.86 1.86 -15.75
CA PRO A 179 -6.84 0.40 -15.84
C PRO A 179 -6.96 -0.26 -14.47
N GLU A 180 -7.89 -1.17 -14.27
CA GLU A 180 -8.21 -1.77 -12.96
C GLU A 180 -8.11 -3.30 -13.03
N CYS A 181 -7.46 -3.87 -12.02
CA CYS A 181 -7.46 -5.32 -11.80
C CYS A 181 -8.85 -5.79 -11.35
N ASP A 182 -9.19 -7.06 -11.56
CA ASP A 182 -10.53 -7.54 -11.22
C ASP A 182 -10.75 -7.53 -9.70
N VAL A 183 -11.59 -6.62 -9.21
CA VAL A 183 -11.89 -6.45 -7.78
C VAL A 183 -12.44 -7.72 -7.14
N ARG A 184 -13.03 -8.64 -7.93
CA ARG A 184 -13.49 -9.95 -7.44
C ARG A 184 -12.34 -10.85 -6.97
N CYS A 185 -11.11 -10.54 -7.35
CA CYS A 185 -9.89 -11.23 -6.95
C CYS A 185 -9.09 -10.47 -5.87
N TYR A 186 -9.57 -9.29 -5.44
CA TYR A 186 -8.90 -8.47 -4.45
C TYR A 186 -9.21 -8.95 -3.03
N ARG A 187 -8.19 -9.36 -2.27
CA ARG A 187 -8.34 -9.78 -0.86
C ARG A 187 -9.10 -8.76 -0.02
N GLY A 188 -8.84 -7.46 -0.21
CA GLY A 188 -9.48 -6.41 0.58
C GLY A 188 -10.98 -6.29 0.38
N ALA A 189 -11.51 -6.75 -0.77
CA ALA A 189 -12.95 -6.85 -1.01
C ALA A 189 -13.58 -8.16 -0.47
N HIS A 190 -12.74 -9.13 -0.11
CA HIS A 190 -13.10 -10.50 0.24
C HIS A 190 -12.40 -10.94 1.54
N LEU A 191 -12.52 -10.12 2.60
CA LEU A 191 -11.93 -10.39 3.92
C LEU A 191 -12.54 -11.59 4.65
N ASP A 192 -13.66 -12.11 4.15
CA ASP A 192 -14.29 -13.37 4.54
C ASP A 192 -13.63 -14.60 3.88
N GLY A 193 -12.74 -14.38 2.91
CA GLY A 193 -12.06 -15.42 2.14
C GLY A 193 -12.90 -15.97 0.98
N ASP A 194 -14.08 -15.41 0.68
CA ASP A 194 -14.91 -15.87 -0.43
C ASP A 194 -14.43 -15.29 -1.77
N LEU A 195 -13.60 -16.05 -2.47
CA LEU A 195 -13.12 -15.73 -3.82
C LEU A 195 -13.86 -16.51 -4.91
N SER A 196 -15.06 -17.04 -4.63
CA SER A 196 -15.83 -17.84 -5.60
C SER A 196 -16.17 -17.09 -6.89
N GLN A 197 -16.16 -15.75 -6.84
CA GLN A 197 -16.42 -14.88 -8.00
C GLN A 197 -15.15 -14.45 -8.74
N CYS A 198 -13.96 -14.76 -8.22
CA CYS A 198 -12.69 -14.48 -8.89
C CYS A 198 -12.50 -15.47 -10.06
N PRO A 199 -12.39 -15.01 -11.32
CA PRO A 199 -12.35 -15.90 -12.49
C PRO A 199 -11.23 -16.95 -12.48
N GLY A 200 -10.06 -16.64 -11.91
CA GLY A 200 -8.97 -17.61 -11.73
C GLY A 200 -8.77 -18.09 -10.29
N GLY A 201 -9.76 -17.83 -9.43
CA GLY A 201 -9.77 -18.26 -8.02
C GLY A 201 -8.54 -17.81 -7.25
N GLU A 202 -8.04 -18.67 -6.37
CA GLU A 202 -6.89 -18.37 -5.50
C GLU A 202 -5.62 -18.00 -6.28
N ALA A 203 -5.40 -18.58 -7.47
CA ALA A 203 -4.21 -18.29 -8.28
C ALA A 203 -4.19 -16.85 -8.82
N SER A 204 -5.37 -16.26 -9.02
CA SER A 204 -5.55 -14.88 -9.48
C SER A 204 -5.72 -13.88 -8.34
N ARG A 205 -5.76 -14.36 -7.09
CA ARG A 205 -5.96 -13.52 -5.92
C ARG A 205 -4.77 -12.59 -5.72
N TYR A 206 -5.06 -11.31 -5.58
CA TYR A 206 -4.07 -10.30 -5.19
C TYR A 206 -4.46 -9.64 -3.87
N ASP A 207 -3.44 -9.26 -3.10
CA ASP A 207 -3.57 -8.72 -1.76
C ASP A 207 -3.48 -7.19 -1.75
N ILE A 208 -2.72 -6.66 -2.69
CA ILE A 208 -2.33 -5.25 -2.75
C ILE A 208 -2.10 -4.84 -4.21
N SER A 209 -2.11 -3.54 -4.48
CA SER A 209 -1.95 -3.03 -5.83
C SER A 209 -0.85 -1.97 -5.93
N LEU A 210 -0.13 -1.98 -7.05
CA LEU A 210 0.80 -0.90 -7.41
C LEU A 210 0.19 -0.16 -8.60
N TRP A 211 -0.14 1.11 -8.40
CA TRP A 211 -0.74 1.95 -9.40
C TRP A 211 0.38 2.82 -9.97
N LEU A 212 0.72 2.55 -11.23
CA LEU A 212 1.68 3.35 -11.99
C LEU A 212 0.86 4.30 -12.83
N ASP A 213 0.59 5.47 -12.27
CA ASP A 213 -0.40 6.41 -12.79
C ASP A 213 0.22 7.65 -13.46
N GLU A 214 0.03 7.77 -14.78
CA GLU A 214 0.53 8.89 -15.58
C GLU A 214 -0.01 10.26 -15.11
N SER A 215 -1.13 10.32 -14.38
CA SER A 215 -1.63 11.57 -13.80
C SER A 215 -0.69 12.14 -12.72
N LEU A 216 0.20 11.32 -12.17
CA LEU A 216 1.25 11.70 -11.23
C LEU A 216 2.60 11.97 -11.92
N GLU A 217 2.70 11.89 -13.24
CA GLU A 217 3.94 12.26 -13.94
C GLU A 217 4.29 13.74 -13.72
N GLY A 218 5.58 13.99 -13.48
CA GLY A 218 6.07 15.32 -13.14
C GLY A 218 5.69 15.80 -11.73
N GLN A 219 4.92 15.01 -10.97
CA GLN A 219 4.68 15.23 -9.56
C GLN A 219 5.69 14.44 -8.74
N MET A 220 6.28 15.07 -7.73
CA MET A 220 7.17 14.42 -6.78
C MET A 220 6.33 13.97 -5.60
N GLY A 221 5.50 12.94 -5.78
CA GLY A 221 4.65 12.42 -4.70
C GLY A 221 3.83 11.19 -5.06
N GLY A 222 3.06 10.69 -4.10
CA GLY A 222 2.24 9.49 -4.25
C GLY A 222 1.02 9.45 -3.34
N TYR A 223 0.30 8.34 -3.42
CA TYR A 223 -0.74 7.95 -2.47
C TYR A 223 -0.48 6.54 -1.97
N GLY A 224 -0.78 6.32 -0.70
CA GLY A 224 -0.55 5.05 -0.04
C GLY A 224 -1.62 4.76 0.99
N TYR A 225 -2.07 3.52 1.04
CA TYR A 225 -2.93 3.03 2.12
C TYR A 225 -2.89 1.50 2.17
N ASN A 226 -3.82 0.89 2.88
CA ASN A 226 -3.96 -0.56 3.00
C ASN A 226 -4.14 -1.28 1.63
N TRP A 227 -4.61 -0.58 0.59
CA TRP A 227 -4.91 -1.16 -0.73
C TRP A 227 -3.72 -1.17 -1.68
N GLY A 228 -2.66 -0.41 -1.38
CA GLY A 228 -1.57 -0.25 -2.31
C GLY A 228 -0.84 1.07 -2.23
N GLN A 229 -0.02 1.25 -3.27
CA GLN A 229 0.76 2.44 -3.53
C GLN A 229 0.41 2.93 -4.93
N GLU A 230 0.31 4.25 -5.08
CA GLU A 230 0.09 4.92 -6.35
C GLU A 230 1.14 5.99 -6.54
N ILE A 231 1.91 5.85 -7.61
CA ILE A 231 3.09 6.66 -7.87
C ILE A 231 3.24 6.90 -9.37
N GLY A 232 3.96 7.96 -9.73
CA GLY A 232 4.27 8.25 -11.13
C GLY A 232 5.07 7.10 -11.77
N PRO A 233 4.65 6.59 -12.95
CA PRO A 233 5.29 5.47 -13.65
C PRO A 233 6.76 5.76 -13.95
N ASP A 234 7.05 6.94 -14.53
CA ASP A 234 8.42 7.33 -14.89
C ASP A 234 9.32 7.46 -13.66
N TYR A 235 8.80 8.02 -12.55
CA TYR A 235 9.55 8.06 -11.28
C TYR A 235 9.89 6.65 -10.81
N PHE A 236 8.92 5.74 -10.76
CA PHE A 236 9.14 4.38 -10.31
C PHE A 236 10.14 3.63 -11.20
N LEU A 237 9.95 3.69 -12.52
CA LEU A 237 10.80 2.99 -13.49
C LEU A 237 12.23 3.53 -13.49
N ASN A 238 12.42 4.85 -13.34
CA ASN A 238 13.75 5.46 -13.27
C ASN A 238 14.51 5.10 -11.99
N ASN A 239 13.80 4.76 -10.90
CA ASN A 239 14.37 4.40 -9.61
C ASN A 239 14.25 2.89 -9.31
N ILE A 240 13.83 2.07 -10.28
CA ILE A 240 13.42 0.68 -10.04
C ILE A 240 14.53 -0.22 -9.46
N ASP A 241 15.79 0.14 -9.73
CA ASP A 241 16.97 -0.58 -9.26
C ASP A 241 17.61 0.08 -8.03
N GLU A 242 17.11 1.25 -7.58
CA GLU A 242 17.64 1.96 -6.42
C GLU A 242 17.37 1.18 -5.13
N GLU A 243 18.32 1.23 -4.20
CA GLU A 243 18.16 0.54 -2.92
C GLU A 243 16.91 1.03 -2.17
N ASN A 244 16.72 2.35 -2.15
CA ASN A 244 15.60 3.02 -1.49
C ASN A 244 14.77 3.81 -2.49
N ILE A 245 13.65 3.24 -2.94
CA ILE A 245 12.67 3.95 -3.76
C ILE A 245 11.81 4.81 -2.83
N HIS A 246 12.24 6.05 -2.59
CA HIS A 246 11.74 6.89 -1.49
C HIS A 246 10.21 7.00 -1.42
N ILE A 247 9.54 7.40 -2.50
CA ILE A 247 8.07 7.57 -2.49
C ILE A 247 7.40 6.21 -2.23
N LEU A 248 7.86 5.14 -2.89
CA LEU A 248 7.32 3.80 -2.67
C LEU A 248 7.43 3.36 -1.21
N LEU A 249 8.59 3.58 -0.58
CA LEU A 249 8.80 3.24 0.83
C LEU A 249 7.89 4.05 1.75
N HIS A 250 7.70 5.35 1.48
CA HIS A 250 6.77 6.21 2.20
C HIS A 250 5.33 5.70 2.08
N GLU A 251 4.84 5.44 0.85
CA GLU A 251 3.47 4.97 0.62
C GLU A 251 3.21 3.57 1.23
N MET A 252 4.22 2.70 1.25
CA MET A 252 4.15 1.42 1.98
C MET A 252 3.96 1.63 3.49
N GLY A 253 4.56 2.68 4.06
CA GLY A 253 4.38 3.04 5.47
C GLY A 253 2.92 3.33 5.83
N HIS A 254 2.16 4.00 4.95
CA HIS A 254 0.72 4.18 5.14
C HIS A 254 -0.05 2.86 5.12
N GLY A 255 0.31 1.94 4.23
CA GLY A 255 -0.25 0.58 4.23
C GLY A 255 0.06 -0.22 5.50
N LEU A 256 1.07 0.21 6.27
CA LEU A 256 1.44 -0.32 7.59
C LEU A 256 0.86 0.51 8.75
N GLY A 257 -0.10 1.39 8.48
CA GLY A 257 -0.82 2.18 9.49
C GLY A 257 -0.06 3.41 10.00
N LEU A 258 1.04 3.80 9.34
CA LEU A 258 1.81 4.98 9.72
C LEU A 258 1.17 6.26 9.16
N LEU A 259 1.18 7.32 9.96
CA LEU A 259 0.69 8.64 9.55
C LEU A 259 1.66 9.36 8.61
N ASP A 260 1.13 10.38 7.95
CA ASP A 260 1.89 11.41 7.25
C ASP A 260 2.10 12.66 8.14
N PHE A 261 3.07 13.50 7.81
CA PHE A 261 3.55 14.59 8.65
C PHE A 261 3.86 15.87 7.84
N TYR A 262 2.83 16.66 7.53
CA TYR A 262 2.98 17.97 6.86
C TYR A 262 3.05 19.15 7.83
N ASP A 263 2.10 19.19 8.77
CA ASP A 263 1.84 20.39 9.58
C ASP A 263 2.53 20.37 10.95
N TRP A 264 3.17 19.26 11.29
CA TRP A 264 3.76 19.07 12.60
C TRP A 264 4.87 18.02 12.56
N VAL A 265 5.78 18.10 13.53
CA VAL A 265 6.88 17.15 13.70
C VAL A 265 6.84 16.63 15.14
N PRO A 266 6.88 15.30 15.38
CA PRO A 266 6.96 14.75 16.72
C PRO A 266 8.17 15.28 17.47
N GLN A 267 7.98 15.55 18.77
CA GLN A 267 9.04 16.08 19.61
C GLN A 267 10.30 15.19 19.58
N GLY A 268 11.45 15.83 19.39
CA GLY A 268 12.75 15.15 19.38
C GLY A 268 13.10 14.49 18.05
N GLN A 269 12.25 14.62 17.02
CA GLN A 269 12.50 14.10 15.69
C GLN A 269 12.76 15.23 14.69
N THR A 270 13.56 14.94 13.67
CA THR A 270 13.95 15.92 12.65
C THR A 270 13.89 15.38 11.24
N ASN A 271 14.12 14.08 11.04
CA ASN A 271 14.11 13.43 9.73
C ASN A 271 13.66 11.98 9.89
N PHE A 272 12.66 11.57 9.13
CA PHE A 272 12.14 10.20 9.07
C PHE A 272 11.29 10.05 7.81
N ILE A 273 11.19 8.84 7.25
CA ILE A 273 10.65 8.67 5.89
C ILE A 273 9.19 9.09 5.80
N MET A 274 8.41 8.89 6.87
CA MET A 274 7.01 9.29 6.93
C MET A 274 6.80 10.81 7.00
N MET A 275 7.86 11.60 7.20
CA MET A 275 7.85 13.04 6.93
C MET A 275 8.48 13.25 5.57
N ALA A 276 7.63 13.27 4.53
CA ALA A 276 8.04 13.26 3.12
C ALA A 276 9.15 14.28 2.82
N GLY A 277 10.19 13.84 2.10
CA GLY A 277 11.34 14.65 1.75
C GLY A 277 12.37 14.90 2.87
N SER A 278 12.09 14.55 4.13
CA SER A 278 13.07 14.75 5.23
C SER A 278 14.12 13.63 5.34
N ALA A 279 13.79 12.42 4.88
CA ALA A 279 14.71 11.28 4.85
C ALA A 279 14.45 10.44 3.60
N MET A 280 15.50 9.99 2.92
CA MET A 280 15.38 9.18 1.69
C MET A 280 15.25 7.67 1.94
N GLU A 281 15.36 7.24 3.19
CA GLU A 281 15.31 5.84 3.62
C GLU A 281 14.59 5.71 4.96
N ILE A 282 14.17 4.48 5.29
CA ILE A 282 13.50 4.19 6.57
C ILE A 282 14.49 4.43 7.71
N THR A 283 14.07 5.21 8.71
CA THR A 283 14.89 5.55 9.87
C THR A 283 14.54 4.72 11.10
N GLU A 284 15.34 4.85 12.16
CA GLU A 284 15.02 4.22 13.45
C GLU A 284 13.67 4.71 14.02
N PHE A 285 13.31 5.99 13.82
CA PHE A 285 12.05 6.51 14.31
C PHE A 285 10.86 5.87 13.58
N ASP A 286 10.94 5.72 12.26
CA ASP A 286 9.95 4.99 11.45
C ASP A 286 9.79 3.53 11.93
N ALA A 287 10.92 2.87 12.22
CA ALA A 287 10.91 1.52 12.75
C ALA A 287 10.21 1.42 14.11
N TRP A 288 10.43 2.38 15.01
CA TRP A 288 9.71 2.43 16.29
C TRP A 288 8.23 2.77 16.12
N MET A 289 7.85 3.60 15.15
CA MET A 289 6.43 3.83 14.82
C MET A 289 5.75 2.54 14.34
N LEU A 290 6.40 1.77 13.45
CA LEU A 290 5.87 0.49 12.98
C LEU A 290 5.75 -0.55 14.11
N ARG A 291 6.78 -0.63 14.97
CA ARG A 291 6.75 -1.49 16.17
C ARG A 291 5.61 -1.10 17.13
N ASP A 292 5.36 0.20 17.28
CA ASP A 292 4.29 0.73 18.11
C ASP A 292 2.90 0.45 17.53
N TRP A 293 2.77 0.45 16.20
CA TRP A 293 1.58 0.01 15.51
C TRP A 293 1.34 -1.49 15.69
N TRP A 294 2.36 -2.32 15.38
CA TRP A 294 2.30 -3.79 15.49
C TRP A 294 1.79 -4.24 16.86
N ARG A 295 2.40 -3.76 17.95
CA ARG A 295 2.03 -4.24 19.29
C ARG A 295 0.56 -3.97 19.64
N LYS A 296 -0.02 -2.90 19.09
CA LYS A 296 -1.42 -2.52 19.33
C LYS A 296 -2.37 -3.24 18.38
N LEU A 297 -2.00 -3.37 17.11
CA LEU A 297 -2.73 -4.17 16.14
C LEU A 297 -2.80 -5.64 16.58
N LYS A 298 -1.67 -6.22 17.01
CA LYS A 298 -1.59 -7.56 17.59
C LYS A 298 -2.59 -7.75 18.73
N ALA A 299 -2.65 -6.79 19.67
CA ALA A 299 -3.57 -6.85 20.79
C ALA A 299 -5.05 -6.81 20.36
N GLU A 300 -5.39 -5.96 19.39
CA GLU A 300 -6.73 -5.90 18.81
C GLU A 300 -7.11 -7.20 18.09
N ARG A 301 -6.16 -7.78 17.35
CA ARG A 301 -6.33 -9.03 16.60
C ARG A 301 -6.33 -10.28 17.45
N LYS A 302 -5.77 -10.21 18.66
CA LYS A 302 -5.50 -11.37 19.54
C LYS A 302 -4.55 -12.38 18.89
N TRP A 303 -3.53 -11.87 18.20
CA TRP A 303 -2.39 -12.66 17.72
C TRP A 303 -1.35 -12.87 18.82
#